data_AF-A0A7J9ARM5-F1
#
_entry.id   AF-A0A7J9ARM5-F1
#
_cell.length_a   1.000
_cell.length_b   1.000
_cell.length_c   1.000
_cell.angle_alpha   90.00
_cell.angle_beta   90.00
_cell.angle_gamma   90.00
#
_symmetry.space_group_name_H-M   'P 1'
#
loop_
_entity.id
_entity.type
_entity.pdbx_description
1 polymer ?
#
loop_
_entity_poly.entity_id
_entity_poly.type
_entity_poly.pdbx_seq_one_letter_code
_entity_poly.pdbx_strand_id
1 'polypeptide(L)'
;MIFDSGSAQSNLDCFLHCTTPTIKSHFLCKSEIRNLNRLWHPWEREKVEYFTLGDLWNCYDEWSAYGAGVPIGLNSNETLVQYYVPYLSAIQIFTSSREETESGDGERDSISDSYSDESELWRWDGCSSEEGGSDQDSLWHVNNRLGYLYFQYFERTTPYGRVPLMDKINGLSRRYPGLISLRSVDLSPASWMAVAWYPIYHIPMGRTIKDLSTCFLTYHTLSSSFQDMNPEDNIENPKKKRNEGDDISLLPFGLATYKMQGDVWVSGSCGQDLERLMSLLSVADSWLKQLRVEHHDFNYFTGIRRG
;
A
#
# COMPACT_ATOMS: atom_id res chain seq x y z
N MET A 1 7.09 -7.53 -26.27
CA MET A 1 6.62 -6.17 -25.96
C MET A 1 7.61 -5.21 -26.61
N ILE A 2 7.12 -4.31 -27.46
CA ILE A 2 7.95 -3.31 -28.15
C ILE A 2 8.03 -2.11 -27.21
N PHE A 3 9.24 -1.79 -26.75
CA PHE A 3 9.50 -0.58 -25.98
C PHE A 3 9.36 0.62 -26.93
N ASP A 4 8.40 1.48 -26.65
CA ASP A 4 8.28 2.76 -27.34
C ASP A 4 9.33 3.71 -26.75
N SER A 5 10.21 4.21 -27.61
CA SER A 5 11.34 5.05 -27.24
C SER A 5 10.89 6.49 -27.06
N GLY A 6 10.51 6.87 -25.84
CA GLY A 6 10.22 8.24 -25.44
C GLY A 6 10.66 8.46 -23.99
N SER A 7 11.64 9.36 -23.79
CA SER A 7 12.38 9.60 -22.53
C SER A 7 13.29 8.44 -22.09
N ALA A 8 14.55 8.73 -21.78
CA ALA A 8 15.43 7.73 -21.16
C ALA A 8 14.97 7.50 -19.72
N GLN A 9 13.99 6.60 -19.55
CA GLN A 9 13.39 6.26 -18.27
C GLN A 9 14.47 5.72 -17.33
N SER A 10 14.56 6.27 -16.12
CA SER A 10 15.55 5.84 -15.14
C SER A 10 15.26 4.42 -14.65
N ASN A 11 16.26 3.76 -14.07
CA ASN A 11 16.04 2.44 -13.47
C ASN A 11 15.06 2.50 -12.28
N LEU A 12 15.01 3.64 -11.56
CA LEU A 12 13.99 3.88 -10.54
C LEU A 12 12.59 3.94 -11.14
N ASP A 13 12.39 4.68 -12.23
CA ASP A 13 11.10 4.76 -12.91
C ASP A 13 10.68 3.41 -13.48
N CYS A 14 11.64 2.65 -14.02
CA CYS A 14 11.41 1.29 -14.50
C CYS A 14 10.94 0.38 -13.35
N PHE A 15 11.58 0.46 -12.17
CA PHE A 15 11.13 -0.26 -10.98
C PHE A 15 9.70 0.11 -10.58
N LEU A 16 9.41 1.41 -10.45
CA LEU A 16 8.07 1.88 -10.05
C LEU A 16 7.01 1.43 -11.05
N HIS A 17 7.28 1.52 -12.35
CA HIS A 17 6.38 1.06 -13.39
C HIS A 17 6.16 -0.47 -13.33
N CYS A 18 7.23 -1.27 -13.25
CA CYS A 18 7.15 -2.73 -13.24
C CYS A 18 6.56 -3.33 -11.96
N THR A 19 6.46 -2.55 -10.87
CA THR A 19 5.91 -2.98 -9.57
C THR A 19 4.60 -2.29 -9.18
N THR A 20 4.06 -1.47 -10.08
CA THR A 20 2.72 -0.86 -9.93
C THR A 20 1.66 -1.86 -10.41
N PRO A 21 0.73 -2.31 -9.54
CA PRO A 21 -0.33 -3.21 -9.99
C PRO A 21 -1.33 -2.46 -10.87
N THR A 22 -1.69 -3.08 -11.98
CA THR A 22 -2.70 -2.60 -12.92
C THR A 22 -3.93 -3.50 -12.82
N ILE A 23 -5.03 -2.93 -12.35
CA ILE A 23 -6.21 -3.65 -11.86
C ILE A 23 -7.37 -3.36 -12.80
N LYS A 24 -8.16 -4.39 -13.15
CA LYS A 24 -9.36 -4.16 -13.96
C LYS A 24 -10.35 -3.28 -13.22
N SER A 25 -10.84 -2.25 -13.90
CA SER A 25 -11.84 -1.33 -13.35
C SER A 25 -13.26 -1.90 -13.49
N HIS A 26 -14.07 -1.64 -12.47
CA HIS A 26 -15.50 -1.88 -12.46
C HIS A 26 -16.23 -0.55 -12.25
N PHE A 27 -17.46 -0.43 -12.75
CA PHE A 27 -18.26 0.79 -12.61
C PHE A 27 -19.42 0.58 -11.66
N LEU A 28 -19.65 1.56 -10.78
CA LEU A 28 -20.85 1.57 -9.93
C LEU A 28 -22.10 1.95 -10.73
N CYS A 29 -23.25 1.39 -10.33
CA CYS A 29 -24.53 1.82 -10.85
C CYS A 29 -24.90 3.22 -10.30
N LYS A 30 -25.72 3.99 -11.05
CA LYS A 30 -26.14 5.35 -10.64
C LYS A 30 -26.84 5.41 -9.28
N SER A 31 -27.53 4.35 -8.88
CA SER A 31 -28.17 4.23 -7.56
C SER A 31 -27.14 4.10 -6.43
N GLU A 32 -26.09 3.32 -6.64
CA GLU A 32 -25.01 3.10 -5.66
C GLU A 32 -24.16 4.35 -5.47
N ILE A 33 -23.89 5.10 -6.56
CA ILE A 33 -23.13 6.35 -6.50
C ILE A 33 -23.77 7.35 -5.52
N ARG A 34 -25.11 7.40 -5.46
CA ARG A 34 -25.84 8.29 -4.54
C ARG A 34 -25.71 7.90 -3.06
N ASN A 35 -25.39 6.64 -2.79
CA ASN A 35 -25.26 6.09 -1.45
C ASN A 35 -23.81 6.11 -0.93
N LEU A 36 -22.85 6.58 -1.74
CA LEU A 36 -21.46 6.69 -1.31
C LEU A 36 -21.32 7.66 -0.13
N ASN A 37 -20.34 7.37 0.72
CA ASN A 37 -19.98 8.25 1.82
C ASN A 37 -19.49 9.59 1.26
N ARG A 38 -20.33 10.64 1.38
CA ARG A 38 -20.04 11.99 0.87
C ARG A 38 -18.80 12.64 1.51
N LEU A 39 -18.37 12.19 2.68
CA LEU A 39 -17.12 12.68 3.29
C LEU A 39 -15.89 12.18 2.54
N TRP A 40 -15.97 10.97 1.97
CA TRP A 40 -14.86 10.31 1.28
C TRP A 40 -14.93 10.48 -0.23
N HIS A 41 -16.13 10.68 -0.76
CA HIS A 41 -16.41 10.98 -2.16
C HIS A 41 -17.17 12.31 -2.25
N PRO A 42 -16.48 13.43 -2.02
CA PRO A 42 -17.15 14.71 -1.88
C PRO A 42 -17.61 15.33 -3.22
N TRP A 43 -17.12 14.82 -4.36
CA TRP A 43 -17.45 15.33 -5.70
C TRP A 43 -18.52 14.44 -6.34
N GLU A 44 -19.60 15.03 -6.86
CA GLU A 44 -20.60 14.28 -7.64
C GLU A 44 -19.98 13.87 -8.99
N ARG A 45 -19.81 12.56 -9.19
CA ARG A 45 -19.28 11.99 -10.44
C ARG A 45 -20.37 11.22 -11.16
N GLU A 46 -20.46 11.38 -12.49
CA GLU A 46 -21.41 10.63 -13.32
C GLU A 46 -21.04 9.14 -13.44
N LYS A 47 -19.75 8.83 -13.32
CA LYS A 47 -19.19 7.47 -13.32
C LYS A 47 -18.19 7.37 -12.18
N VAL A 48 -18.26 6.29 -11.40
CA VAL A 48 -17.29 5.98 -10.34
C VAL A 48 -16.73 4.60 -10.63
N GLU A 49 -15.42 4.55 -10.78
CA GLU A 49 -14.66 3.32 -10.95
C GLU A 49 -14.27 2.75 -9.59
N TYR A 50 -14.20 1.42 -9.51
CA TYR A 50 -13.77 0.70 -8.33
C TYR A 50 -13.09 -0.61 -8.72
N PHE A 51 -12.35 -1.16 -7.77
CA PHE A 51 -11.86 -2.53 -7.80
C PHE A 51 -12.17 -3.20 -6.46
N THR A 52 -12.23 -4.53 -6.41
CA THR A 52 -12.25 -5.26 -5.13
C THR A 52 -10.83 -5.50 -4.65
N LEU A 53 -10.63 -5.60 -3.33
CA LEU A 53 -9.31 -5.95 -2.80
C LEU A 53 -8.83 -7.32 -3.35
N GLY A 54 -9.74 -8.26 -3.60
CA GLY A 54 -9.42 -9.50 -4.32
C GLY A 54 -8.80 -9.26 -5.70
N ASP A 55 -9.35 -8.34 -6.50
CA ASP A 55 -8.80 -7.98 -7.81
C ASP A 55 -7.37 -7.42 -7.70
N LEU A 56 -7.11 -6.62 -6.67
CA LEU A 56 -5.77 -6.10 -6.37
C LEU A 56 -4.79 -7.24 -6.03
N TRP A 57 -5.20 -8.19 -5.18
CA TRP A 57 -4.31 -9.30 -4.79
C TRP A 57 -4.00 -10.24 -5.94
N ASN A 58 -4.93 -10.41 -6.89
CA ASN A 58 -4.67 -11.17 -8.11
C ASN A 58 -3.50 -10.60 -8.93
N CYS A 59 -3.26 -9.29 -8.89
CA CYS A 59 -2.07 -8.68 -9.53
C CYS A 59 -0.76 -9.14 -8.89
N TYR A 60 -0.77 -9.55 -7.62
CA TYR A 60 0.40 -10.02 -6.89
C TYR A 60 0.59 -11.54 -6.95
N ASP A 61 -0.32 -12.30 -7.56
CA ASP A 61 -0.25 -13.76 -7.60
C ASP A 61 1.01 -14.23 -8.36
N GLU A 62 1.17 -13.77 -9.60
CA GLU A 62 2.35 -14.11 -10.42
C GLU A 62 3.65 -13.58 -9.81
N TRP A 63 3.64 -12.34 -9.30
CA TRP A 63 4.81 -11.74 -8.66
C TRP A 63 5.21 -12.46 -7.37
N SER A 64 4.25 -12.99 -6.61
CA SER A 64 4.53 -13.78 -5.41
C SER A 64 5.12 -15.15 -5.75
N ALA A 65 4.74 -15.73 -6.89
CA ALA A 65 5.22 -17.03 -7.35
C ALA A 65 6.61 -16.97 -8.03
N TYR A 66 6.82 -15.99 -8.92
CA TYR A 66 8.00 -15.94 -9.79
C TYR A 66 8.88 -14.70 -9.58
N GLY A 67 8.40 -13.70 -8.85
CA GLY A 67 9.03 -12.39 -8.71
C GLY A 67 8.68 -11.43 -9.86
N ALA A 68 8.65 -10.14 -9.55
CA ALA A 68 8.49 -9.07 -10.53
C ALA A 68 9.84 -8.76 -11.20
N GLY A 69 9.92 -8.93 -12.52
CA GLY A 69 11.11 -8.64 -13.31
C GLY A 69 11.22 -7.16 -13.64
N VAL A 70 12.33 -6.55 -13.25
CA VAL A 70 12.64 -5.13 -13.50
C VAL A 70 13.86 -5.04 -14.42
N PRO A 71 13.70 -4.56 -15.66
CA PRO A 71 14.83 -4.21 -16.52
C PRO A 71 15.70 -3.12 -15.90
N ILE A 72 17.01 -3.33 -15.91
CA ILE A 72 18.01 -2.38 -15.40
C ILE A 72 19.02 -2.12 -16.51
N GLY A 73 19.14 -0.86 -16.92
CA GLY A 73 20.20 -0.39 -17.81
C GLY A 73 21.46 -0.08 -17.02
N LEU A 74 22.61 -0.59 -17.50
CA LEU A 74 23.92 -0.33 -16.91
C LEU A 74 24.73 0.65 -17.78
N ASN A 75 25.70 1.34 -17.18
CA ASN A 75 26.55 2.35 -17.83
C ASN A 75 27.32 1.85 -19.07
N SER A 76 27.42 0.53 -19.28
CA SER A 76 28.08 -0.13 -20.42
C SER A 76 27.17 -0.41 -21.62
N ASN A 77 25.96 0.18 -21.68
CA ASN A 77 24.93 -0.13 -22.68
C ASN A 77 24.43 -1.60 -22.62
N GLU A 78 24.65 -2.23 -21.48
CA GLU A 78 24.23 -3.60 -21.18
C GLU A 78 22.98 -3.55 -20.32
N THR A 79 22.07 -4.49 -20.54
CA THR A 79 20.83 -4.60 -19.79
C THR A 79 20.79 -5.93 -19.05
N LEU A 80 20.18 -5.92 -17.86
CA LEU A 80 19.82 -7.12 -17.13
C LEU A 80 18.40 -6.99 -16.60
N VAL A 81 17.79 -8.11 -16.22
CA VAL A 81 16.50 -8.11 -15.53
C VAL A 81 16.71 -8.58 -14.10
N GLN A 82 16.39 -7.74 -13.13
CA GLN A 82 16.43 -8.05 -11.70
C GLN A 82 15.04 -8.44 -11.22
N TYR A 83 14.91 -9.60 -10.59
CA TYR A 83 13.65 -10.09 -10.06
C TYR A 83 13.50 -9.73 -8.58
N TYR A 84 12.29 -9.34 -8.18
CA TYR A 84 11.92 -8.97 -6.81
C TYR A 84 10.72 -9.78 -6.30
N VAL A 85 10.79 -10.37 -5.10
CA VAL A 85 9.58 -10.91 -4.43
C VAL A 85 8.88 -9.79 -3.64
N PRO A 86 7.55 -9.62 -3.79
CA PRO A 86 6.76 -8.77 -2.91
C PRO A 86 6.41 -9.47 -1.58
N TYR A 87 6.54 -8.74 -0.48
CA TYR A 87 6.08 -9.14 0.85
C TYR A 87 5.14 -8.08 1.42
N LEU A 88 4.06 -8.51 2.06
CA LEU A 88 3.18 -7.60 2.80
C LEU A 88 3.93 -7.03 4.02
N SER A 89 4.21 -5.74 3.99
CA SER A 89 4.95 -5.04 5.04
C SER A 89 4.02 -4.47 6.10
N ALA A 90 2.97 -3.77 5.66
CA ALA A 90 1.93 -3.25 6.52
C ALA A 90 0.65 -3.04 5.73
N ILE A 91 -0.49 -3.05 6.42
CA ILE A 91 -1.77 -2.69 5.83
C ILE A 91 -2.71 -2.21 6.93
N GLN A 92 -3.47 -1.16 6.65
CA GLN A 92 -4.61 -0.73 7.45
C GLN A 92 -5.80 -0.45 6.53
N ILE A 93 -6.93 -1.02 6.89
CA ILE A 93 -8.18 -0.88 6.15
C ILE A 93 -9.21 -0.26 7.08
N PHE A 94 -9.81 0.84 6.64
CA PHE A 94 -10.86 1.53 7.36
C PHE A 94 -12.13 1.60 6.51
N THR A 95 -13.27 1.27 7.12
CA THR A 95 -14.60 1.19 6.47
C THR A 95 -15.59 2.16 7.11
N SER A 96 -16.65 2.49 6.37
CA SER A 96 -17.64 3.51 6.79
C SER A 96 -18.55 3.03 7.93
N SER A 97 -18.71 1.72 8.05
CA SER A 97 -19.49 1.07 9.10
C SER A 97 -18.68 -0.05 9.75
N ARG A 98 -19.01 -0.38 11.00
CA ARG A 98 -18.56 -1.63 11.62
C ARG A 98 -19.30 -2.74 10.90
N GLU A 99 -18.65 -3.41 9.95
CA GLU A 99 -19.09 -4.74 9.55
C GLU A 99 -18.86 -5.64 10.75
N GLU A 100 -19.90 -5.83 11.56
CA GLU A 100 -19.90 -6.86 12.59
C GLU A 100 -19.63 -8.17 11.87
N THR A 101 -18.48 -8.77 12.16
CA THR A 101 -18.19 -10.12 11.73
C THR A 101 -19.34 -10.96 12.29
N GLU A 102 -20.23 -11.47 11.42
CA GLU A 102 -21.31 -12.38 11.81
C GLU A 102 -20.69 -13.65 12.39
N SER A 103 -20.29 -13.61 13.65
CA SER A 103 -20.20 -14.78 14.50
C SER A 103 -21.63 -15.12 14.88
N GLY A 104 -22.29 -15.93 14.07
CA GLY A 104 -23.57 -16.51 14.43
C GLY A 104 -23.39 -17.43 15.64
N ASP A 105 -24.10 -17.13 16.73
CA ASP A 105 -24.79 -18.15 17.53
C ASP A 105 -25.90 -17.49 18.40
N GLY A 106 -26.87 -18.32 18.77
CA GLY A 106 -28.22 -17.96 19.17
C GLY A 106 -28.45 -17.36 20.56
N GLU A 107 -29.75 -17.20 20.81
CA GLU A 107 -30.43 -16.64 21.98
C GLU A 107 -29.91 -17.02 23.40
N ARG A 108 -30.12 -16.03 24.30
CA ARG A 108 -30.51 -16.10 25.73
C ARG A 108 -29.48 -16.14 26.86
N ASP A 109 -29.71 -15.15 27.73
CA ASP A 109 -29.74 -15.12 29.20
C ASP A 109 -28.44 -15.20 30.04
N SER A 110 -28.33 -14.15 30.86
CA SER A 110 -27.41 -13.89 31.99
C SER A 110 -27.06 -15.12 32.86
N ILE A 111 -25.82 -15.19 33.39
CA ILE A 111 -25.37 -14.91 34.78
C ILE A 111 -23.89 -15.35 34.94
N SER A 112 -23.10 -14.49 35.58
CA SER A 112 -21.80 -14.65 36.30
C SER A 112 -21.15 -16.04 36.48
N ASP A 113 -19.85 -16.20 36.15
CA ASP A 113 -18.71 -16.27 37.10
C ASP A 113 -17.38 -16.76 36.43
N SER A 114 -16.27 -16.22 36.96
CA SER A 114 -14.84 -16.35 36.65
C SER A 114 -14.29 -17.66 36.05
N TYR A 115 -13.26 -17.59 35.18
CA TYR A 115 -11.81 -17.64 35.49
C TYR A 115 -10.98 -17.49 34.18
N SER A 116 -9.91 -16.70 34.25
CA SER A 116 -9.02 -16.24 33.17
C SER A 116 -8.19 -17.32 32.47
N ASP A 117 -7.80 -17.07 31.21
CA ASP A 117 -6.39 -17.15 30.75
C ASP A 117 -6.17 -16.32 29.46
N GLU A 118 -5.33 -15.30 29.60
CA GLU A 118 -4.42 -14.64 28.65
C GLU A 118 -4.82 -14.41 27.16
N SER A 119 -5.31 -13.21 26.88
CA SER A 119 -4.98 -12.52 25.63
C SER A 119 -4.81 -11.02 25.92
N GLU A 120 -3.56 -10.56 25.90
CA GLU A 120 -3.18 -9.17 26.14
C GLU A 120 -3.66 -8.26 25.00
N LEU A 121 -4.94 -7.91 25.09
CA LEU A 121 -5.52 -6.72 24.50
C LEU A 121 -5.08 -5.55 25.37
N TRP A 122 -4.16 -4.72 24.88
CA TRP A 122 -3.63 -3.52 25.52
C TRP A 122 -4.71 -2.73 26.29
N ARG A 123 -4.82 -3.00 27.60
CA ARG A 123 -5.50 -2.13 28.56
C ARG A 123 -4.50 -1.03 28.91
N TRP A 124 -4.82 0.19 28.47
CA TRP A 124 -4.12 1.39 28.90
C TRP A 124 -4.37 1.57 30.40
N ASP A 125 -3.34 1.35 31.21
CA ASP A 125 -3.42 1.50 32.66
C ASP A 125 -3.43 2.98 33.02
N GLY A 126 -4.40 3.35 33.86
CA GLY A 126 -4.66 4.73 34.23
C GLY A 126 -3.76 5.19 35.36
N CYS A 127 -2.77 6.02 35.05
CA CYS A 127 -2.17 6.90 36.06
C CYS A 127 -3.07 8.13 36.24
N SER A 128 -3.76 8.11 37.37
CA SER A 128 -4.52 9.21 37.95
C SER A 128 -3.68 10.47 38.06
N SER A 129 -4.06 11.51 37.31
CA SER A 129 -3.80 12.91 37.64
C SER A 129 -5.09 13.68 37.39
N GLU A 130 -5.63 14.16 38.49
CA GLU A 130 -6.77 15.06 38.62
C GLU A 130 -6.64 16.32 37.76
N GLU A 131 -7.33 16.40 36.61
CA GLU A 131 -8.00 17.62 36.13
C GLU A 131 -8.81 17.39 34.85
N GLY A 132 -10.08 17.80 34.89
CA GLY A 132 -10.83 18.45 33.80
C GLY A 132 -10.89 17.77 32.42
N GLY A 133 -12.04 17.15 32.11
CA GLY A 133 -12.27 16.40 30.88
C GLY A 133 -12.29 17.19 29.56
N SER A 134 -11.95 16.48 28.48
CA SER A 134 -12.38 16.71 27.08
C SER A 134 -11.81 15.68 26.07
N ASP A 135 -11.26 14.53 26.49
CA ASP A 135 -10.55 13.65 25.53
C ASP A 135 -11.46 12.67 24.76
N GLN A 136 -12.71 12.51 25.19
CA GLN A 136 -13.65 11.61 24.51
C GLN A 136 -14.08 12.19 23.15
N ASP A 137 -14.42 13.48 23.07
CA ASP A 137 -14.88 14.14 21.84
C ASP A 137 -13.83 14.09 20.71
N SER A 138 -12.55 14.27 21.05
CA SER A 138 -11.44 14.24 20.09
C SER A 138 -11.31 12.88 19.37
N LEU A 139 -11.53 11.78 20.08
CA LEU A 139 -11.49 10.41 19.52
C LEU A 139 -12.68 10.13 18.62
N TRP A 140 -13.89 10.57 19.00
CA TRP A 140 -15.07 10.45 18.16
C TRP A 140 -14.92 11.22 16.84
N HIS A 141 -14.36 12.43 16.88
CA HIS A 141 -14.13 13.25 15.68
C HIS A 141 -13.08 12.67 14.72
N VAL A 142 -12.01 12.05 15.24
CA VAL A 142 -10.99 11.38 14.41
C VAL A 142 -11.56 10.10 13.78
N ASN A 143 -12.28 9.28 14.54
CA ASN A 143 -12.95 8.09 14.03
C ASN A 143 -14.01 8.43 12.96
N ASN A 144 -14.72 9.56 13.10
CA ASN A 144 -15.70 9.99 12.10
C ASN A 144 -15.05 10.41 10.78
N ARG A 145 -13.78 10.83 10.79
CA ARG A 145 -13.03 11.21 9.57
C ARG A 145 -12.32 10.02 8.93
N LEU A 146 -11.64 9.19 9.73
CA LEU A 146 -10.87 8.06 9.24
C LEU A 146 -11.73 6.81 8.98
N GLY A 147 -12.91 6.70 9.58
CA GLY A 147 -13.74 5.49 9.55
C GLY A 147 -13.35 4.49 10.64
N TYR A 148 -14.02 3.34 10.62
CA TYR A 148 -13.77 2.24 11.55
C TYR A 148 -12.61 1.39 11.05
N LEU A 149 -11.63 1.10 11.91
CA LEU A 149 -10.57 0.16 11.58
C LEU A 149 -11.14 -1.26 11.44
N TYR A 150 -11.20 -1.76 10.21
CA TYR A 150 -11.64 -3.12 9.91
C TYR A 150 -10.50 -4.12 10.11
N PHE A 151 -9.31 -3.82 9.58
CA PHE A 151 -8.17 -4.72 9.62
C PHE A 151 -6.86 -3.95 9.70
N GLN A 152 -5.91 -4.47 10.49
CA GLN A 152 -4.53 -4.01 10.47
C GLN A 152 -3.54 -5.17 10.54
N TYR A 153 -2.41 -4.97 9.89
CA TYR A 153 -1.26 -5.87 9.98
C TYR A 153 0.03 -5.07 9.86
N PHE A 154 1.01 -5.40 10.71
CA PHE A 154 2.35 -4.83 10.67
C PHE A 154 3.36 -5.98 10.78
N GLU A 155 4.19 -6.13 9.76
CA GLU A 155 5.21 -7.15 9.71
C GLU A 155 6.37 -6.80 10.66
N ARG A 156 6.83 -7.81 11.39
CA ARG A 156 7.94 -7.71 12.35
C ARG A 156 8.98 -8.79 12.15
N THR A 157 8.68 -9.81 11.36
CA THR A 157 9.62 -10.88 11.04
C THR A 157 10.71 -10.37 10.10
N THR A 158 11.90 -10.97 10.19
CA THR A 158 12.99 -10.66 9.28
C THR A 158 12.64 -11.11 7.86
N PRO A 159 13.23 -10.51 6.81
CA PRO A 159 12.82 -10.75 5.42
C PRO A 159 12.85 -12.22 5.01
N TYR A 160 13.86 -12.98 5.45
CA TYR A 160 14.02 -14.40 5.12
C TYR A 160 13.03 -15.34 5.82
N GLY A 161 12.30 -14.86 6.82
CA GLY A 161 11.27 -15.63 7.53
C GLY A 161 9.85 -15.39 7.00
N ARG A 162 9.69 -14.54 5.99
CA ARG A 162 8.38 -14.14 5.46
C ARG A 162 7.93 -15.09 4.35
N VAL A 163 6.62 -15.27 4.26
CA VAL A 163 5.97 -15.85 3.08
C VAL A 163 5.63 -14.73 2.08
N PRO A 164 5.64 -15.00 0.76
CA PRO A 164 5.24 -14.03 -0.25
C PRO A 164 3.89 -13.36 0.03
N LEU A 165 3.68 -12.17 -0.55
CA LEU A 165 2.51 -11.33 -0.27
C LEU A 165 1.20 -12.10 -0.45
N MET A 166 1.02 -12.81 -1.57
CA MET A 166 -0.23 -13.51 -1.86
C MET A 166 -0.52 -14.62 -0.83
N ASP A 167 0.49 -15.39 -0.41
CA ASP A 167 0.34 -16.40 0.64
C ASP A 167 -0.06 -15.79 1.98
N LYS A 168 0.56 -14.65 2.34
CA LYS A 168 0.20 -13.91 3.56
C LYS A 168 -1.25 -13.45 3.50
N ILE A 169 -1.68 -12.84 2.40
CA ILE A 169 -3.06 -12.37 2.21
C ILE A 169 -4.05 -13.53 2.27
N ASN A 170 -3.77 -14.66 1.61
CA ASN A 170 -4.59 -15.86 1.66
C ASN A 170 -4.73 -16.45 3.07
N GLY A 171 -3.68 -16.36 3.89
CA GLY A 171 -3.74 -16.74 5.30
C GLY A 171 -4.61 -15.80 6.14
N LEU A 172 -4.53 -14.50 5.87
CA LEU A 172 -5.29 -13.46 6.59
C LEU A 172 -6.78 -13.45 6.20
N SER A 173 -7.09 -13.63 4.92
CA SER A 173 -8.45 -13.55 4.38
C SER A 173 -9.40 -14.62 4.92
N ARG A 174 -8.86 -15.76 5.38
CA ARG A 174 -9.64 -16.82 6.06
C ARG A 174 -10.34 -16.32 7.33
N ARG A 175 -9.73 -15.36 8.04
CA ARG A 175 -10.30 -14.73 9.24
C ARG A 175 -10.97 -13.40 8.94
N TYR A 176 -10.51 -12.71 7.90
CA TYR A 176 -10.98 -11.38 7.51
C TYR A 176 -11.44 -11.40 6.05
N PRO A 177 -12.65 -11.89 5.74
CA PRO A 177 -13.12 -12.06 4.36
C PRO A 177 -13.21 -10.75 3.58
N GLY A 178 -13.39 -9.62 4.27
CA GLY A 178 -13.31 -8.27 3.70
C GLY A 178 -11.98 -7.97 3.00
N LEU A 179 -10.89 -8.68 3.30
CA LEU A 179 -9.65 -8.58 2.52
C LEU A 179 -9.84 -9.01 1.06
N ILE A 180 -10.87 -9.77 0.73
CA ILE A 180 -11.19 -10.15 -0.66
C ILE A 180 -12.38 -9.34 -1.18
N SER A 181 -13.42 -9.16 -0.36
CA SER A 181 -14.70 -8.62 -0.83
C SER A 181 -14.84 -7.10 -0.80
N LEU A 182 -14.06 -6.38 0.03
CA LEU A 182 -14.22 -4.93 0.15
C LEU A 182 -13.85 -4.23 -1.17
N ARG A 183 -14.64 -3.22 -1.53
CA ARG A 183 -14.43 -2.42 -2.73
C ARG A 183 -13.67 -1.15 -2.38
N SER A 184 -12.81 -0.68 -3.27
CA SER A 184 -12.02 0.55 -3.09
C SER A 184 -12.86 1.80 -2.77
N VAL A 185 -14.11 1.83 -3.24
CA VAL A 185 -15.08 2.92 -2.98
C VAL A 185 -15.65 2.93 -1.56
N ASP A 186 -15.66 1.77 -0.89
CA ASP A 186 -16.17 1.61 0.47
C ASP A 186 -15.07 1.87 1.52
N LEU A 187 -13.83 2.04 1.06
CA LEU A 187 -12.67 2.29 1.91
C LEU A 187 -12.46 3.78 2.16
N SER A 188 -12.14 4.10 3.41
CA SER A 188 -11.68 5.43 3.79
C SER A 188 -10.43 5.83 3.00
N PRO A 189 -10.27 7.12 2.66
CA PRO A 189 -9.04 7.69 2.13
C PRO A 189 -7.78 7.35 2.94
N ALA A 190 -7.95 7.04 4.24
CA ALA A 190 -6.88 6.64 5.14
C ALA A 190 -6.49 5.16 5.04
N SER A 191 -7.12 4.36 4.16
CA SER A 191 -6.78 2.95 3.96
C SER A 191 -5.57 2.81 3.05
N TRP A 192 -4.55 2.08 3.49
CA TRP A 192 -3.26 1.98 2.81
C TRP A 192 -2.62 0.62 3.00
N MET A 193 -1.67 0.30 2.12
CA MET A 193 -0.76 -0.82 2.29
C MET A 193 0.68 -0.42 1.99
N ALA A 194 1.62 -1.17 2.56
CA ALA A 194 3.03 -1.13 2.19
C ALA A 194 3.50 -2.52 1.74
N VAL A 195 4.28 -2.52 0.67
CA VAL A 195 4.87 -3.73 0.07
C VAL A 195 6.39 -3.59 0.11
N ALA A 196 7.05 -4.58 0.70
CA ALA A 196 8.49 -4.68 0.73
C ALA A 196 8.98 -5.59 -0.40
N TRP A 197 9.89 -5.09 -1.22
CA TRP A 197 10.43 -5.75 -2.40
C TRP A 197 11.88 -6.12 -2.15
N TYR A 198 12.16 -7.42 -2.15
CA TYR A 198 13.50 -7.96 -1.96
C TYR A 198 14.03 -8.62 -3.23
N PRO A 199 15.28 -8.31 -3.65
CA PRO A 199 15.86 -8.89 -4.85
C PRO A 199 16.14 -10.39 -4.65
N ILE A 200 15.88 -11.19 -5.69
CA ILE A 200 16.02 -12.66 -5.65
C ILE A 200 17.21 -13.11 -6.49
N TYR A 201 17.20 -12.75 -7.77
CA TYR A 201 18.21 -13.09 -8.76
C TYR A 201 18.09 -12.13 -9.95
N HIS A 202 19.09 -12.12 -10.81
CA HIS A 202 19.05 -11.39 -12.07
C HIS A 202 19.45 -12.29 -13.24
N ILE A 203 19.03 -11.88 -14.44
CA ILE A 203 19.39 -12.54 -15.70
C ILE A 203 20.04 -11.48 -16.60
N PRO A 204 21.26 -11.71 -17.14
CA PRO A 204 22.04 -12.95 -17.08
C PRO A 204 22.76 -13.20 -15.74
N MET A 205 22.78 -14.46 -15.27
CA MET A 205 23.46 -14.85 -14.04
C MET A 205 24.99 -14.85 -14.24
N GLY A 206 25.72 -14.12 -13.38
CA GLY A 206 27.20 -14.08 -13.41
C GLY A 206 27.81 -12.72 -13.12
N ARG A 207 27.00 -11.68 -12.93
CA ARG A 207 27.47 -10.34 -12.58
C ARG A 207 27.24 -10.08 -11.09
N THR A 208 28.28 -10.08 -10.29
CA THR A 208 28.18 -9.64 -8.89
C THR A 208 28.18 -8.11 -8.83
N ILE A 209 27.03 -7.50 -9.12
CA ILE A 209 26.84 -6.06 -8.98
C ILE A 209 26.30 -5.82 -7.56
N LYS A 210 27.12 -5.24 -6.68
CA LYS A 210 26.73 -4.95 -5.28
C LYS A 210 25.50 -4.05 -5.19
N ASP A 211 25.29 -3.22 -6.21
CA ASP A 211 24.22 -2.23 -6.31
C ASP A 211 22.84 -2.83 -6.68
N LEU A 212 22.79 -4.14 -6.97
CA LEU A 212 21.53 -4.88 -7.18
C LEU A 212 20.92 -5.42 -5.89
N SER A 213 21.56 -5.17 -4.74
CA SER A 213 21.02 -5.56 -3.43
C SER A 213 20.01 -4.56 -2.85
N THR A 214 19.67 -3.53 -3.61
CA THR A 214 18.67 -2.53 -3.23
C THR A 214 17.33 -3.18 -2.96
N CYS A 215 16.76 -2.89 -1.80
CA CYS A 215 15.40 -3.27 -1.45
C CYS A 215 14.53 -2.02 -1.47
N PHE A 216 13.26 -2.18 -1.85
CA PHE A 216 12.31 -1.08 -1.95
C PHE A 216 11.11 -1.34 -1.05
N LEU A 217 10.57 -0.26 -0.48
CA LEU A 217 9.37 -0.29 0.34
C LEU A 217 8.39 0.73 -0.23
N THR A 218 7.35 0.25 -0.91
CA THR A 218 6.37 1.07 -1.62
C THR A 218 5.09 1.21 -0.82
N TYR A 219 4.47 2.38 -0.81
CA TYR A 219 3.22 2.67 -0.12
C TYR A 219 2.11 3.01 -1.11
N HIS A 220 0.94 2.41 -0.93
CA HIS A 220 -0.18 2.49 -1.85
C HIS A 220 -1.47 2.80 -1.11
N THR A 221 -2.30 3.69 -1.66
CA THR A 221 -3.65 3.96 -1.15
C THR A 221 -4.60 2.90 -1.68
N LEU A 222 -5.46 2.34 -0.82
CA LEU A 222 -6.44 1.33 -1.25
C LEU A 222 -7.79 1.94 -1.65
N SER A 223 -8.03 3.20 -1.26
CA SER A 223 -9.28 3.90 -1.56
C SER A 223 -9.29 4.54 -2.95
N SER A 224 -10.46 4.56 -3.59
CA SER A 224 -10.65 5.24 -4.87
C SER A 224 -10.89 6.76 -4.76
N SER A 225 -10.95 7.31 -3.55
CA SER A 225 -11.25 8.74 -3.32
C SER A 225 -10.34 9.70 -4.11
N PHE A 226 -9.10 9.30 -4.40
CA PHE A 226 -8.09 10.15 -5.06
C PHE A 226 -7.78 9.77 -6.52
N GLN A 227 -8.52 8.85 -7.15
CA GLN A 227 -8.20 8.30 -8.48
C GLN A 227 -8.01 9.33 -9.62
N ASP A 228 -8.55 10.54 -9.49
CA ASP A 228 -8.48 11.59 -10.52
C ASP A 228 -7.43 12.68 -10.23
N MET A 229 -6.63 12.55 -9.16
CA MET A 229 -5.62 13.55 -8.77
C MET A 229 -4.23 13.23 -9.32
N ASN A 230 -4.13 12.56 -10.47
CA ASN A 230 -2.84 12.20 -11.05
C ASN A 230 -2.15 13.46 -11.60
N PRO A 231 -1.02 13.92 -11.03
CA PRO A 231 -0.39 15.17 -11.48
C PRO A 231 0.22 15.05 -12.88
N GLU A 232 0.56 13.84 -13.33
CA GLU A 232 1.14 13.58 -14.65
C GLU A 232 0.11 13.73 -15.79
N ASP A 233 -1.20 13.54 -15.53
CA ASP A 233 -2.27 13.77 -16.53
C ASP A 233 -2.44 15.27 -16.86
N ASN A 234 -1.85 16.18 -16.06
CA ASN A 234 -1.99 17.62 -16.25
C ASN A 234 -0.91 18.26 -17.15
N ILE A 235 0.17 17.56 -17.48
CA ILE A 235 1.30 18.18 -18.19
C ILE A 235 1.36 17.82 -19.68
N GLU A 236 0.86 16.65 -20.12
CA GLU A 236 1.06 16.25 -21.53
C GLU A 236 -0.17 15.96 -22.39
N ASN A 237 -1.42 15.87 -21.87
CA ASN A 237 -2.60 15.86 -22.75
C ASN A 237 -3.89 16.09 -21.96
N PRO A 238 -4.51 17.29 -22.02
CA PRO A 238 -5.83 17.47 -21.43
C PRO A 238 -6.84 16.73 -22.31
N LYS A 239 -7.25 15.54 -21.86
CA LYS A 239 -8.19 14.58 -22.49
C LYS A 239 -7.53 13.48 -23.33
N LYS A 240 -6.80 12.55 -22.71
CA LYS A 240 -7.11 11.14 -23.02
C LYS A 240 -8.43 10.85 -22.31
N LYS A 241 -9.54 10.86 -23.05
CA LYS A 241 -10.78 10.22 -22.57
C LYS A 241 -10.37 8.80 -22.23
N ARG A 242 -10.25 8.46 -20.93
CA ARG A 242 -10.12 7.07 -20.53
C ARG A 242 -11.33 6.34 -21.11
N ASN A 243 -11.08 5.32 -21.91
CA ASN A 243 -12.16 4.58 -22.55
C ASN A 243 -12.88 3.75 -21.47
N GLU A 244 -14.14 3.40 -21.70
CA GLU A 244 -14.83 2.45 -20.82
C GLU A 244 -14.03 1.14 -20.77
N GLY A 245 -13.42 0.84 -19.62
CA GLY A 245 -12.59 -0.36 -19.42
C GLY A 245 -11.08 -0.12 -19.35
N ASP A 246 -10.60 1.11 -19.14
CA ASP A 246 -9.20 1.33 -18.81
C ASP A 246 -8.89 0.80 -17.39
N ASP A 247 -7.77 0.10 -17.24
CA ASP A 247 -7.33 -0.47 -15.97
C ASP A 247 -6.89 0.63 -14.99
N ILE A 248 -7.13 0.41 -13.68
CA ILE A 248 -6.70 1.28 -12.58
C ILE A 248 -5.27 0.89 -12.17
N SER A 249 -4.32 1.81 -12.36
CA SER A 249 -2.97 1.65 -11.85
C SER A 249 -2.84 2.18 -10.42
N LEU A 250 -2.39 1.35 -9.49
CA LEU A 250 -2.19 1.75 -8.10
C LEU A 250 -0.76 2.29 -7.90
N LEU A 251 -0.55 3.54 -8.27
CA LEU A 251 0.77 4.16 -8.17
C LEU A 251 1.18 4.32 -6.69
N PRO A 252 2.46 4.05 -6.36
CA PRO A 252 2.95 4.26 -5.01
C PRO A 252 3.02 5.76 -4.70
N PHE A 253 2.36 6.19 -3.62
CA PHE A 253 2.45 7.57 -3.14
C PHE A 253 3.70 7.81 -2.29
N GLY A 254 4.35 6.75 -1.83
CA GLY A 254 5.54 6.81 -0.97
C GLY A 254 6.51 5.67 -1.24
N LEU A 255 7.79 5.93 -0.96
CA LEU A 255 8.89 5.01 -1.21
C LEU A 255 9.99 5.16 -0.16
N ALA A 256 10.50 4.05 0.35
CA ALA A 256 11.78 4.00 1.06
C ALA A 256 12.71 2.96 0.42
N THR A 257 14.02 3.19 0.52
CA THR A 257 15.03 2.30 -0.04
C THR A 257 16.03 1.85 1.01
N TYR A 258 16.44 0.58 0.93
CA TYR A 258 17.46 -0.02 1.79
C TYR A 258 18.56 -0.61 0.92
N LYS A 259 19.83 -0.50 1.37
CA LYS A 259 21.04 -0.92 0.63
C LYS A 259 21.22 -0.29 -0.75
N MET A 260 20.51 0.79 -1.04
CA MET A 260 20.71 1.57 -2.25
C MET A 260 22.10 2.19 -2.20
N GLN A 261 22.99 1.70 -3.06
CA GLN A 261 24.37 2.18 -3.23
C GLN A 261 24.61 2.46 -4.71
N GLY A 262 25.55 3.36 -4.99
CA GLY A 262 25.92 3.74 -6.35
C GLY A 262 24.88 4.60 -7.07
N ASP A 263 25.11 4.78 -8.36
CA ASP A 263 24.33 5.58 -9.30
C ASP A 263 23.42 4.74 -10.20
N VAL A 264 23.40 3.41 -10.04
CA VAL A 264 22.62 2.49 -10.89
C VAL A 264 21.15 2.87 -10.93
N TRP A 265 20.57 3.31 -9.82
CA TRP A 265 19.14 3.58 -9.73
C TRP A 265 18.75 5.02 -10.09
N VAL A 266 19.68 5.96 -9.94
CA VAL A 266 19.43 7.40 -10.06
C VAL A 266 20.22 7.88 -11.26
N SER A 267 19.53 8.31 -12.31
CA SER A 267 20.20 8.81 -13.51
C SER A 267 20.98 10.11 -13.19
N GLY A 268 22.28 10.10 -13.51
CA GLY A 268 23.21 11.15 -13.11
C GLY A 268 23.08 12.49 -13.86
N SER A 269 22.15 12.62 -14.80
CA SER A 269 22.12 13.77 -15.73
C SER A 269 21.31 14.97 -15.24
N CYS A 270 20.39 14.82 -14.27
CA CYS A 270 19.58 15.95 -13.81
C CYS A 270 19.18 15.92 -12.31
N GLY A 271 19.50 14.87 -11.54
CA GLY A 271 19.15 14.79 -10.12
C GLY A 271 17.66 14.63 -9.80
N GLN A 272 16.79 14.61 -10.83
CA GLN A 272 15.34 14.47 -10.71
C GLN A 272 14.94 13.18 -9.96
N ASP A 273 15.63 12.06 -10.23
CA ASP A 273 15.37 10.78 -9.54
C ASP A 273 15.66 10.86 -8.04
N LEU A 274 16.70 11.60 -7.64
CA LEU A 274 17.06 11.78 -6.23
C LEU A 274 16.02 12.65 -5.53
N GLU A 275 15.59 13.73 -6.18
CA GLU A 275 14.51 14.59 -5.68
C GLU A 275 13.20 13.83 -5.56
N ARG A 276 12.85 13.02 -6.57
CA ARG A 276 11.67 12.12 -6.55
C ARG A 276 11.75 11.14 -5.39
N LEU A 277 12.89 10.50 -5.17
CA LEU A 277 13.09 9.57 -4.06
C LEU A 277 12.96 10.26 -2.69
N MET A 278 13.56 11.44 -2.53
CA MET A 278 13.43 12.23 -1.30
C MET A 278 11.99 12.69 -1.06
N SER A 279 11.29 13.09 -2.11
CA SER A 279 9.88 13.47 -2.06
C SER A 279 9.01 12.29 -1.61
N LEU A 280 9.11 11.14 -2.28
CA LEU A 280 8.36 9.93 -1.93
C LEU A 280 8.67 9.41 -0.52
N LEU A 281 9.93 9.53 -0.08
CA LEU A 281 10.32 9.20 1.29
C LEU A 281 9.67 10.14 2.32
N SER A 282 9.65 11.44 2.03
CA SER A 282 9.03 12.47 2.88
C SER A 282 7.51 12.28 2.97
N VAL A 283 6.85 11.94 1.85
CA VAL A 283 5.42 11.64 1.83
C VAL A 283 5.12 10.39 2.65
N ALA A 284 5.91 9.32 2.53
CA ALA A 284 5.75 8.12 3.35
C ALA A 284 5.91 8.41 4.85
N ASP A 285 6.96 9.14 5.24
CA ASP A 285 7.20 9.55 6.64
C ASP A 285 6.05 10.40 7.20
N SER A 286 5.60 11.39 6.41
CA SER A 286 4.50 12.28 6.79
C SER A 286 3.19 11.52 6.95
N TRP A 287 2.89 10.57 6.05
CA TRP A 287 1.71 9.71 6.12
C TRP A 287 1.69 8.88 7.40
N LEU A 288 2.80 8.20 7.71
CA LEU A 288 2.92 7.39 8.93
C LEU A 288 2.77 8.23 10.21
N LYS A 289 3.39 9.43 10.23
CA LYS A 289 3.27 10.37 11.36
C LYS A 289 1.84 10.90 11.53
N GLN A 290 1.16 11.22 10.44
CA GLN A 290 -0.22 11.70 10.47
C GLN A 290 -1.18 10.65 11.03
N LEU A 291 -0.97 9.36 10.68
CA LEU A 291 -1.73 8.25 11.22
C LEU A 291 -1.24 7.77 12.59
N ARG A 292 -0.13 8.35 13.11
CA ARG A 292 0.54 7.94 14.37
C ARG A 292 0.88 6.44 14.39
N VAL A 293 1.34 5.93 13.26
CA VAL A 293 1.68 4.51 13.08
C VAL A 293 3.19 4.31 13.18
N GLU A 294 3.60 3.33 13.97
CA GLU A 294 4.97 2.84 13.97
C GLU A 294 5.11 1.68 12.98
N HIS A 295 5.90 1.90 11.92
CA HIS A 295 6.14 0.88 10.90
C HIS A 295 7.58 0.36 10.97
N HIS A 296 7.73 -0.90 11.41
CA HIS A 296 9.02 -1.52 11.65
C HIS A 296 9.93 -1.52 10.41
N ASP A 297 9.41 -1.90 9.24
CA ASP A 297 10.22 -1.93 8.01
C ASP A 297 10.61 -0.53 7.54
N PHE A 298 9.76 0.48 7.73
CA PHE A 298 10.15 1.85 7.45
C PHE A 298 11.35 2.29 8.30
N ASN A 299 11.28 2.01 9.60
CA ASN A 299 12.36 2.31 10.55
C ASN A 299 13.63 1.54 10.20
N TYR A 300 13.51 0.28 9.78
CA TYR A 300 14.65 -0.52 9.33
C TYR A 300 15.29 0.04 8.05
N PHE A 301 14.49 0.42 7.05
CA PHE A 301 14.98 0.95 5.77
C PHE A 301 15.66 2.32 5.94
N THR A 302 15.15 3.16 6.85
CA THR A 302 15.64 4.54 7.06
C THR A 302 16.71 4.65 8.15
N GLY A 303 16.69 3.76 9.15
CA GLY A 303 17.56 3.83 10.34
C GLY A 303 19.05 3.65 10.06
N ILE A 304 19.39 2.99 8.95
CA ILE A 304 20.79 2.69 8.60
C ILE A 304 21.51 3.89 7.94
N ARG A 305 20.81 5.00 7.64
CA ARG A 305 21.43 6.22 7.09
C ARG A 305 22.16 7.09 8.12
N ARG A 306 22.20 6.71 9.41
CA ARG A 306 22.88 7.46 10.49
C ARG A 306 24.14 6.76 11.05
N GLY A 307 24.70 5.79 10.33
CA GLY A 307 25.95 5.11 10.68
C GLY A 307 27.15 5.66 9.94
#